data_AF-A0A8J2PV63-F1
#
_entry.id   AF-A0A8J2PV63-F1
#
_cell.length_a   1.000
_cell.length_b   1.000
_cell.length_c   1.000
_cell.angle_alpha   90.00
_cell.angle_beta   90.00
_cell.angle_gamma   90.00
#
_symmetry.space_group_name_H-M   'P 1'
#
loop_
_entity.id
_entity.type
_entity.pdbx_description
1 polymer ?
#
loop_
_entity_poly.entity_id
_entity_poly.type
_entity_poly.pdbx_seq_one_letter_code
_entity_poly.pdbx_strand_id
1 'polypeptide(L)'
;MPGLCTKLKIPSEIQKAATEIALDAVDKDLVPGLYPITVTAAAIYIASQASSIKKTQKEIAKKAGIVVPTLNRAYKLMNPSAEGIVPPEL
;
A
#
# COMPACT_ATOMS: atom_id res chain seq x y z
N MET A 1 10.90 -5.21 6.53
CA MET A 1 9.49 -5.58 6.21
C MET A 1 9.43 -6.90 5.38
N PRO A 2 9.52 -8.11 5.97
CA PRO A 2 9.55 -9.35 5.15
C PRO A 2 8.22 -10.13 5.10
N GLY A 3 7.30 -9.93 6.05
CA GLY A 3 6.14 -10.82 6.19
C GLY A 3 5.04 -10.64 5.14
N LEU A 4 4.68 -9.39 4.81
CA LEU A 4 3.50 -9.10 3.98
C LEU A 4 3.79 -9.29 2.48
N CYS A 5 4.95 -8.83 1.99
CA CYS A 5 5.34 -8.97 0.59
C CYS A 5 5.52 -10.44 0.20
N THR A 6 6.14 -11.25 1.06
CA THR A 6 6.28 -12.70 0.85
C THR A 6 4.93 -13.39 0.84
N LYS A 7 4.02 -13.01 1.74
CA LYS A 7 2.63 -13.54 1.77
C LYS A 7 1.87 -13.22 0.50
N LEU A 8 2.10 -12.07 -0.13
CA LEU A 8 1.38 -11.68 -1.35
C LEU A 8 1.98 -12.21 -2.66
N LYS A 9 3.07 -12.99 -2.61
CA LYS A 9 3.79 -13.50 -3.80
C LYS A 9 4.13 -12.39 -4.78
N ILE A 10 4.61 -11.26 -4.26
CA ILE A 10 4.96 -10.09 -5.07
C ILE A 10 6.44 -10.20 -5.47
N PRO A 11 6.81 -9.96 -6.75
CA PRO A 11 8.20 -9.92 -7.17
C PRO A 11 9.01 -8.87 -6.38
N SER A 12 10.31 -9.13 -6.25
CA SER A 12 11.26 -8.30 -5.51
C SER A 12 11.30 -6.85 -6.00
N GLU A 13 11.01 -6.63 -7.28
CA GLU A 13 10.90 -5.32 -7.91
C GLU A 13 9.79 -4.47 -7.28
N ILE A 14 8.60 -5.05 -7.13
CA ILE A 14 7.46 -4.38 -6.48
C ILE A 14 7.71 -4.22 -4.97
N GLN A 15 8.41 -5.18 -4.34
CA GLN A 15 8.80 -5.05 -2.93
C GLN A 15 9.74 -3.87 -2.71
N LYS A 16 10.71 -3.65 -3.61
CA LYS A 16 11.58 -2.47 -3.59
C LYS A 16 10.77 -1.18 -3.76
N ALA A 17 9.95 -1.11 -4.81
CA ALA A 17 9.10 0.07 -5.05
C ALA A 17 8.18 0.39 -3.87
N ALA A 18 7.54 -0.62 -3.27
CA ALA A 18 6.71 -0.45 -2.08
C ALA A 18 7.53 0.04 -0.86
N THR A 19 8.79 -0.39 -0.73
CA THR A 19 9.67 0.06 0.35
C THR A 19 10.05 1.53 0.16
N GLU A 20 10.38 1.94 -1.07
CA GLU A 20 10.67 3.34 -1.39
C GLU A 20 9.46 4.24 -1.17
N ILE A 21 8.27 3.83 -1.61
CA ILE A 21 7.03 4.58 -1.36
C ILE A 21 6.74 4.69 0.14
N ALA A 22 6.92 3.61 0.90
CA ALA A 22 6.71 3.64 2.35
C ALA A 22 7.70 4.56 3.06
N LEU A 23 8.97 4.57 2.65
CA LEU A 23 10.00 5.45 3.19
C LEU A 23 9.70 6.91 2.87
N ASP A 24 9.39 7.22 1.60
CA ASP A 24 9.06 8.58 1.15
C ASP A 24 7.81 9.12 1.86
N ALA A 25 6.80 8.27 2.09
CA ALA A 25 5.60 8.64 2.83
C ALA A 25 5.86 8.90 4.34
N VAL A 26 6.83 8.21 4.94
CA VAL A 26 7.24 8.45 6.33
C VAL A 26 8.09 9.72 6.42
N ASP A 27 9.01 9.92 5.47
CA ASP A 27 9.88 11.10 5.39
C ASP A 27 9.06 12.40 5.21
N LYS A 28 8.01 12.33 4.38
CA LYS A 28 7.08 13.44 4.14
C LYS A 28 5.97 13.57 5.19
N ASP A 29 6.01 12.77 6.26
CA ASP A 29 4.98 12.72 7.30
C ASP A 29 3.54 12.61 6.74
N LEU A 30 3.36 11.87 5.63
CA LEU A 30 2.05 11.75 4.97
C LEU A 30 1.07 10.92 5.79
N VAL A 31 1.56 10.04 6.66
CA VAL A 31 0.77 9.04 7.39
C VAL A 31 0.86 9.21 8.92
N PRO A 32 0.49 10.38 9.46
CA PRO A 32 0.66 10.66 10.88
C PRO A 32 -0.25 9.75 11.72
N GLY A 33 0.34 9.03 12.67
CA GLY A 33 -0.38 8.15 13.59
C GLY A 33 -0.93 6.86 12.98
N LEU A 34 -0.49 6.47 11.78
CA LEU A 34 -0.83 5.17 11.19
C LEU A 34 0.18 4.09 11.59
N TYR A 35 -0.31 2.88 11.84
CA TYR A 35 0.57 1.75 12.15
C TYR A 35 1.46 1.40 10.95
N PRO A 36 2.73 1.00 11.18
CA PRO A 36 3.65 0.64 10.11
C PRO A 36 3.13 -0.51 9.22
N ILE A 37 2.27 -1.38 9.77
CA ILE A 37 1.58 -2.43 8.99
C ILE A 37 0.65 -1.84 7.93
N THR A 38 -0.06 -0.75 8.25
CA THR A 38 -0.98 -0.08 7.34
C THR A 38 -0.22 0.68 6.26
N VAL A 39 0.87 1.36 6.65
CA VAL A 39 1.80 2.03 5.74
C VAL A 39 2.34 1.03 4.71
N THR A 40 2.83 -0.12 5.19
CA THR A 40 3.31 -1.20 4.33
C THR A 40 2.23 -1.71 3.37
N ALA A 41 1.01 -1.91 3.87
CA ALA A 41 -0.10 -2.42 3.08
C ALA A 41 -0.52 -1.43 1.97
N ALA A 42 -0.58 -0.12 2.29
CA ALA A 42 -0.90 0.92 1.32
C ALA A 42 0.21 1.07 0.25
N ALA A 43 1.48 1.07 0.66
CA ALA A 43 2.60 1.15 -0.27
C ALA A 43 2.66 -0.06 -1.21
N ILE A 44 2.39 -1.27 -0.70
CA ILE A 44 2.24 -2.48 -1.52
C ILE A 44 1.09 -2.34 -2.51
N TYR A 45 -0.05 -1.81 -2.08
CA TYR A 45 -1.20 -1.62 -2.97
C TYR A 45 -0.87 -0.64 -4.11
N ILE A 46 -0.20 0.47 -3.81
CA ILE A 46 0.25 1.46 -4.80
C ILE A 46 1.23 0.83 -5.79
N ALA A 47 2.26 0.15 -5.29
CA ALA A 47 3.26 -0.51 -6.13
C ALA A 47 2.67 -1.66 -6.97
N SER A 48 1.69 -2.38 -6.43
CA SER A 48 0.95 -3.43 -7.13
C SER A 48 0.05 -2.87 -8.23
N GLN A 49 -0.59 -1.72 -8.00
CA GLN A 49 -1.35 -0.99 -9.03
C GLN A 49 -0.45 -0.51 -10.18
N ALA A 50 0.77 -0.07 -9.88
CA ALA A 50 1.77 0.35 -10.86
C ALA A 50 2.40 -0.82 -11.63
N SER A 51 2.15 -2.07 -11.22
CA SER A 51 2.72 -3.26 -11.85
C SER A 51 1.66 -4.12 -12.52
N SER A 52 2.10 -5.14 -13.26
CA SER A 52 1.21 -6.07 -13.96
C SER A 52 0.42 -6.99 -13.01
N ILE A 53 0.85 -7.10 -11.75
CA ILE A 53 0.19 -7.91 -10.72
C ILE A 53 -0.68 -7.01 -9.86
N LYS A 54 -1.95 -6.86 -10.22
CA LYS A 54 -2.92 -6.05 -9.47
C LYS A 54 -3.50 -6.85 -8.31
N LYS A 55 -3.27 -6.40 -7.08
CA LYS A 55 -3.86 -6.96 -5.87
C LYS A 55 -4.96 -6.06 -5.34
N THR A 56 -6.06 -6.67 -4.92
CA THR A 56 -7.21 -5.93 -4.38
C THR A 56 -6.94 -5.48 -2.94
N GLN A 57 -7.57 -4.37 -2.56
CA GLN A 57 -7.52 -3.84 -1.20
C GLN A 57 -7.97 -4.89 -0.18
N LYS A 58 -9.02 -5.65 -0.49
CA LYS A 58 -9.54 -6.76 0.34
C LYS A 58 -8.51 -7.85 0.57
N GLU A 59 -7.80 -8.31 -0.48
CA GLU A 59 -6.76 -9.34 -0.31
C GLU A 59 -5.60 -8.85 0.55
N ILE A 60 -5.13 -7.63 0.31
CA ILE A 60 -4.03 -7.02 1.07
C ILE A 60 -4.45 -6.84 2.52
N ALA A 61 -5.62 -6.26 2.75
CA ALA A 61 -6.18 -6.03 4.09
C ALA A 61 -6.31 -7.34 4.87
N LYS A 62 -6.85 -8.39 4.24
CA LYS A 62 -6.97 -9.73 4.84
C LYS A 62 -5.61 -10.35 5.20
N LYS A 63 -4.58 -10.18 4.35
CA LYS A 63 -3.23 -10.71 4.63
C LYS A 63 -2.44 -9.87 5.64
N ALA A 64 -2.67 -8.57 5.66
CA ALA A 64 -2.09 -7.63 6.61
C ALA A 64 -2.79 -7.67 7.98
N GLY A 65 -3.99 -8.24 8.07
CA GLY A 65 -4.79 -8.24 9.29
C GLY A 65 -5.37 -6.86 9.62
N ILE A 66 -5.58 -6.03 8.60
CA ILE A 66 -6.18 -4.69 8.75
C ILE A 66 -7.56 -4.66 8.10
N VAL A 67 -8.33 -3.63 8.40
CA VAL A 67 -9.61 -3.37 7.75
C VAL A 67 -9.41 -2.58 6.45
N VAL A 68 -10.23 -2.87 5.44
CA VAL A 68 -10.22 -2.18 4.13
C VAL A 68 -10.31 -0.64 4.26
N PRO A 69 -11.20 -0.05 5.08
CA PRO A 69 -11.25 1.42 5.23
C PRO A 69 -9.95 2.02 5.77
N THR A 70 -9.20 1.30 6.61
CA THR A 70 -7.90 1.77 7.12
C THR A 70 -6.84 1.79 6.02
N LEU A 71 -6.84 0.79 5.13
CA LEU A 71 -6.00 0.80 3.92
C LEU A 71 -6.36 1.98 3.01
N ASN A 72 -7.66 2.22 2.80
CA ASN A 72 -8.14 3.31 1.95
C ASN A 72 -7.72 4.69 2.50
N ARG A 73 -7.79 4.88 3.82
CA ARG A 73 -7.30 6.10 4.50
C ARG A 73 -5.80 6.29 4.27
N ALA A 74 -4.99 5.26 4.47
CA ALA A 74 -3.55 5.35 4.25
C ALA A 74 -3.18 5.56 2.78
N TYR A 75 -3.93 4.96 1.85
CA TYR A 75 -3.76 5.18 0.42
C TYR A 75 -3.98 6.65 0.04
N LYS A 76 -5.09 7.25 0.49
CA LYS A 76 -5.39 8.67 0.22
C LYS A 76 -4.32 9.62 0.76
N LEU A 77 -3.77 9.29 1.93
CA LEU A 77 -2.71 10.06 2.58
C LEU A 77 -1.37 9.95 1.84
N MET A 78 -0.99 8.75 1.41
CA MET A 78 0.27 8.50 0.70
C MET A 78 0.29 9.00 -0.73
N ASN A 79 -0.88 9.14 -1.36
CA ASN A 79 -0.96 9.48 -2.78
C ASN A 79 -1.96 10.62 -3.02
N PRO A 80 -1.67 11.84 -2.53
CA PRO A 80 -2.54 13.01 -2.75
C PRO A 80 -2.61 13.38 -4.24
N SER A 81 -1.57 13.11 -5.03
CA SER A 81 -1.55 13.40 -6.48
C SER A 81 -2.27 12.37 -7.35
N ALA A 82 -2.66 11.21 -6.82
CA ALA A 82 -3.52 10.25 -7.54
C ALA A 82 -5.01 10.43 -7.23
N GLU A 83 -5.42 11.62 -6.81
CA GLU A 83 -6.78 12.14 -6.99
C GLU A 83 -7.11 12.16 -8.49
N GLY A 84 -7.46 11.00 -9.06
CA GLY A 84 -7.87 10.87 -10.46
C GLY A 84 -7.62 9.51 -11.12
N ILE A 85 -6.77 8.64 -10.54
CA ILE A 85 -6.38 7.37 -11.19
C ILE A 85 -6.97 6.12 -10.50
N VAL A 86 -7.58 6.24 -9.32
CA VAL A 86 -8.28 5.11 -8.70
C VAL A 86 -9.77 5.14 -9.01
N PRO A 87 -10.30 4.16 -9.77
CA PRO A 87 -11.74 4.01 -9.87
C PRO A 87 -12.31 3.73 -8.46
N PRO A 88 -13.43 4.38 -8.08
CA PRO A 88 -14.02 4.26 -6.74
C PRO A 88 -14.63 2.89 -6.40
N GLU A 89 -14.52 1.88 -7.27
CA GLU A 89 -15.14 0.57 -7.08
C GLU A 89 -14.18 -0.58 -7.44
N LEU A 90 -13.62 -1.25 -6.42
CA LEU A 90 -13.24 -2.68 -6.48
C LEU A 90 -13.10 -3.33 -5.08
#